data_AF-A0A2V5LVU2-F1
#
_entry.id   AF-A0A2V5LVU2-F1
#
_cell.length_a   1.000
_cell.length_b   1.000
_cell.length_c   1.000
_cell.angle_alpha   90.00
_cell.angle_beta   90.00
_cell.angle_gamma   90.00
#
_symmetry.space_group_name_H-M   'P 1'
#
loop_
_entity.id
_entity.type
_entity.pdbx_description
1 polymer ?
#
loop_
_entity_poly.entity_id
_entity_poly.type
_entity_poly.pdbx_seq_one_letter_code
_entity_poly.pdbx_strand_id
1 'polypeptide(L)' 'MLLRKGFHSAEEVENFLRPRLNSLSDPFLLPQMETAVSRVLDALDRHQRIVLFGDYDVDGVTSLALLDEILRAYGGAPE' A
#
# COMPACT_ATOMS: atom_id res chain seq x y z
N MET A 1 -13.65 -27.66 1.05
CA MET A 1 -13.14 -26.55 1.89
C MET A 1 -13.53 -25.18 1.32
N LEU A 2 -13.29 -24.91 0.03
CA LEU A 2 -13.62 -23.62 -0.62
C LEU A 2 -15.12 -23.31 -0.72
N LEU A 3 -15.97 -24.32 -0.97
CA LEU A 3 -17.44 -24.17 -0.89
C LEU A 3 -17.92 -23.67 0.50
N ARG A 4 -17.21 -24.04 1.59
CA ARG A 4 -17.52 -23.57 2.96
C ARG A 4 -17.04 -22.13 3.21
N LYS A 5 -16.17 -21.60 2.35
CA LYS A 5 -15.70 -20.21 2.37
C LYS A 5 -16.56 -19.28 1.49
N GLY A 6 -17.64 -19.79 0.88
CA GLY A 6 -18.57 -18.99 0.08
C GLY A 6 -18.22 -18.88 -1.41
N PHE A 7 -17.30 -19.70 -1.91
CA PHE A 7 -17.00 -19.74 -3.35
C PHE A 7 -17.97 -20.67 -4.07
N HIS A 8 -18.70 -20.13 -5.05
CA HIS A 8 -19.77 -20.81 -5.78
C HIS A 8 -19.46 -21.07 -7.25
N SER A 9 -18.37 -20.50 -7.78
CA SER A 9 -17.93 -20.74 -9.15
C SER A 9 -16.47 -21.18 -9.24
N ALA A 10 -16.13 -21.88 -10.32
CA ALA A 10 -14.75 -22.24 -10.62
C ALA A 10 -13.87 -21.00 -10.86
N GLU A 11 -14.46 -19.94 -11.40
CA GLU A 11 -13.80 -18.65 -11.63
C GLU A 11 -13.41 -17.96 -10.32
N GLU A 12 -14.32 -17.90 -9.35
CA GLU A 12 -14.03 -17.35 -8.02
C GLU A 12 -12.90 -18.11 -7.31
N VAL A 13 -12.89 -19.44 -7.46
CA VAL A 13 -11.82 -20.29 -6.91
C VAL A 13 -10.48 -19.99 -7.58
N GLU A 14 -10.45 -19.88 -8.91
CA GLU A 14 -9.22 -19.59 -9.65
C GLU A 14 -8.67 -18.21 -9.27
N ASN A 15 -9.52 -17.19 -9.20
CA ASN A 15 -9.12 -15.83 -8.81
C ASN A 15 -8.58 -15.78 -7.38
N PHE A 16 -9.16 -16.55 -6.46
CA PHE A 16 -8.68 -16.63 -5.08
C PHE A 16 -7.33 -17.35 -4.95
N LEU A 17 -7.13 -18.45 -5.70
CA LEU A 17 -5.90 -19.25 -5.62
C LEU A 17 -4.74 -18.65 -6.43
N ARG A 18 -5.04 -17.85 -7.45
CA ARG A 18 -4.05 -17.20 -8.32
C ARG A 18 -4.33 -15.70 -8.45
N PRO A 19 -4.27 -14.94 -7.34
CA PRO A 19 -4.49 -13.51 -7.38
C PRO A 19 -3.41 -12.83 -8.22
N ARG A 20 -3.79 -11.76 -8.91
CA ARG A 20 -2.85 -10.93 -9.68
C ARG A 20 -2.84 -9.54 -9.07
N LEU A 21 -1.73 -8.81 -9.19
CA LEU A 21 -1.69 -7.42 -8.70
C LEU A 21 -2.74 -6.54 -9.38
N ASN A 22 -3.04 -6.79 -10.66
CA ASN A 22 -4.07 -6.07 -11.40
C ASN A 22 -5.51 -6.42 -10.98
N SER A 23 -5.72 -7.42 -10.12
CA SER A 23 -7.03 -7.73 -9.53
C SER A 23 -7.23 -7.06 -8.16
N LEU A 24 -6.27 -6.28 -7.68
CA LEU A 24 -6.45 -5.45 -6.49
C LEU A 24 -7.43 -4.31 -6.78
N SER A 25 -8.20 -3.94 -5.77
CA SER A 25 -9.06 -2.76 -5.82
C SER A 25 -8.21 -1.50 -6.00
N ASP A 26 -8.82 -0.48 -6.61
CA ASP A 26 -8.20 0.83 -6.73
C ASP A 26 -7.85 1.40 -5.33
N PRO A 27 -6.57 1.71 -5.04
CA PRO A 27 -6.16 2.25 -3.75
C PRO A 27 -6.80 3.60 -3.43
N PHE A 28 -7.24 4.37 -4.43
CA PHE A 28 -7.92 5.65 -4.23
C PHE A 28 -9.34 5.53 -3.66
N LEU A 29 -9.88 4.30 -3.59
CA LEU A 29 -11.11 4.03 -2.85
C LEU A 29 -10.92 4.13 -1.32
N LEU A 30 -9.68 4.13 -0.84
CA LEU A 30 -9.39 4.38 0.57
C LEU A 30 -9.68 5.85 0.91
N PRO A 31 -10.41 6.13 2.02
CA PRO A 31 -10.72 7.50 2.40
C PRO A 31 -9.46 8.35 2.50
N GLN A 32 -9.50 9.55 1.91
CA GLN A 32 -8.43 10.56 1.95
C GLN A 32 -7.12 10.16 1.24
N MET A 33 -7.11 9.09 0.43
CA MET A 33 -5.89 8.66 -0.26
C MET A 33 -5.32 9.73 -1.20
N GLU A 34 -6.17 10.40 -1.98
CA GLU A 34 -5.73 11.52 -2.84
C GLU A 34 -5.07 12.65 -2.04
N THR A 35 -5.65 13.00 -0.89
CA THR A 35 -5.12 14.04 0.01
C THR A 35 -3.79 13.61 0.63
N ALA A 36 -3.66 12.34 1.03
CA ALA A 36 -2.41 11.82 1.57
C ALA A 36 -1.28 11.85 0.54
N VAL A 37 -1.54 11.35 -0.67
CA VAL A 37 -0.55 11.33 -1.77
C VAL A 37 -0.10 12.74 -2.13
N SER A 38 -1.04 13.66 -2.36
CA SER A 38 -0.73 15.06 -2.70
C SER A 38 0.07 15.76 -1.60
N ARG A 39 -0.23 15.51 -0.33
CA ARG A 39 0.52 16.08 0.81
C ARG A 39 1.96 15.57 0.87
N VAL A 40 2.19 14.29 0.61
CA VAL A 40 3.53 13.68 0.62
C VAL A 40 4.36 14.21 -0.55
N LEU A 41 3.78 14.28 -1.74
CA LEU A 41 4.44 14.85 -2.92
C LEU A 41 4.81 16.33 -2.73
N ASP A 42 3.90 17.14 -2.20
CA ASP A 42 4.20 18.56 -1.88
C ASP A 42 5.32 18.70 -0.83
N ALA A 43 5.41 17.77 0.14
CA ALA A 43 6.53 17.73 1.08
C ALA A 43 7.85 17.43 0.38
N LEU A 44 7.87 16.47 -0.54
CA LEU A 44 9.06 16.13 -1.33
C LEU A 44 9.52 17.30 -2.20
N ASP A 45 8.60 17.92 -2.94
CA ASP A 45 8.86 19.05 -3.83
C ASP A 45 9.41 20.27 -3.07
N ARG A 46 8.94 20.48 -1.83
CA ARG A 46 9.38 21.57 -0.96
C ARG A 46 10.54 21.21 -0.05
N HIS A 47 11.14 20.03 -0.20
CA HIS A 47 12.20 19.51 0.65
C HIS A 47 11.88 19.60 2.15
N GLN A 48 10.63 19.33 2.50
CA GLN A 48 10.21 19.24 3.90
C GLN A 48 10.76 17.95 4.51
N ARG A 49 11.06 18.02 5.81
CA ARG A 49 11.41 16.83 6.57
C ARG A 49 10.19 15.90 6.65
N ILE A 50 10.40 14.62 6.33
CA ILE A 50 9.41 13.55 6.44
C ILE A 50 9.90 12.58 7.50
N VAL A 51 9.01 12.22 8.42
CA VAL A 51 9.28 11.22 9.46
C VAL A 51 8.40 10.00 9.19
N LEU A 52 9.01 8.82 9.20
CA LEU A 52 8.31 7.56 9.05
C LEU A 52 7.97 7.00 10.42
N PHE A 53 6.67 6.93 10.74
CA PHE A 53 6.18 6.45 12.02
C PHE A 53 5.16 5.32 11.78
N GLY A 54 5.44 4.14 12.31
CA GLY A 54 4.63 2.94 12.13
C GLY A 54 4.56 2.11 13.41
N ASP A 55 3.73 1.06 13.37
CA ASP A 55 3.59 0.12 14.49
C ASP A 55 4.73 -0.90 14.52
N TYR A 56 4.91 -1.58 15.66
CA TYR A 56 5.99 -2.53 15.91
C TYR A 56 5.73 -3.94 15.36
N ASP A 57 4.56 -4.17 14.75
CA ASP A 57 4.25 -5.42 14.08
C ASP A 57 4.99 -5.56 12.74
N VAL A 58 4.99 -6.77 12.20
CA VAL A 58 5.79 -7.10 11.01
C VAL A 58 5.27 -6.35 9.79
N ASP A 59 3.96 -6.16 9.68
CA ASP A 59 3.31 -5.35 8.65
C ASP A 59 3.67 -3.87 8.76
N GLY A 60 3.70 -3.30 9.97
CA GLY A 60 4.18 -1.94 10.21
C GLY A 60 5.64 -1.75 9.77
N VAL A 61 6.54 -2.61 10.25
CA VAL A 61 7.98 -2.53 9.94
C VAL A 61 8.24 -2.71 8.44
N THR A 62 7.59 -3.68 7.78
CA THR A 62 7.75 -3.89 6.34
C THR A 62 7.18 -2.75 5.50
N SER A 63 6.06 -2.14 5.94
CA SER A 63 5.50 -0.96 5.30
C SER A 63 6.42 0.25 5.40
N LEU A 64 7.06 0.47 6.56
CA LEU A 64 8.04 1.54 6.73
C LEU A 64 9.27 1.35 5.83
N ALA A 65 9.77 0.13 5.72
CA ALA A 65 10.90 -0.18 4.84
C ALA A 65 10.57 0.12 3.37
N LEU A 66 9.37 -0.26 2.92
CA LEU A 66 8.91 0.03 1.55
C LEU A 66 8.76 1.54 1.31
N LEU A 67 8.21 2.28 2.27
CA LEU A 67 8.07 3.74 2.16
C LEU A 67 9.43 4.44 2.15
N ASP A 68 10.39 4.02 2.97
CA ASP A 68 11.75 4.54 2.98
C ASP A 68 12.42 4.36 1.60
N GLU A 69 12.34 3.15 1.03
CA GLU A 69 12.89 2.84 -0.29
C GLU A 69 12.28 3.74 -1.38
N ILE A 70 10.96 3.87 -1.39
CA ILE A 70 10.25 4.69 -2.38
C ILE A 70 10.60 6.16 -2.21
N LEU A 71 10.52 6.72 -1.00
CA LEU A 71 10.79 8.14 -0.76
C LEU A 71 12.24 8.51 -1.13
N ARG A 72 13.20 7.62 -0.86
CA ARG A 72 14.59 7.80 -1.31
C ARG A 72 14.74 7.77 -2.83
N ALA A 73 14.02 6.88 -3.51
CA ALA A 73 14.00 6.84 -4.98
C ALA A 73 13.46 8.15 -5.60
N TYR A 74 12.56 8.83 -4.89
CA TYR A 74 12.05 10.16 -5.26
C TYR A 74 12.93 11.34 -4.78
N GLY A 75 14.12 11.06 -4.22
CA GLY A 75 15.07 12.09 -3.77
C GLY A 75 14.81 12.64 -2.37
N GLY A 76 13.87 12.06 -1.62
CA GLY A 76 13.66 12.34 -0.21
C GLY A 76 14.71 11.66 0.69
N ALA A 77 14.82 12.16 1.92
CA ALA A 77 15.62 11.55 2.98
C ALA A 77 14.78 11.45 4.26
N PRO A 78 13.88 10.47 4.36
CA PRO A 78 13.04 10.29 5.54
C PRO A 78 13.89 9.88 6.75
N GLU A 79 13.40 10.27 7.93
CA GLU A 79 13.95 9.93 9.25
C GLU A 79 13.07 8.94 10.01
#